data_AF-A0A372RGQ1-F1
#
_entry.id   AF-A0A372RGQ1-F1
#
_cell.length_a   1.000
_cell.length_b   1.000
_cell.length_c   1.000
_cell.angle_alpha   90.00
_cell.angle_beta   90.00
_cell.angle_gamma   90.00
#
_symmetry.space_group_name_H-M   'P 1'
#
loop_
_entity.id
_entity.type
_entity.pdbx_description
1 polymer ?
#
loop_
_entity_poly.entity_id
_entity_poly.type
_entity_poly.pdbx_seq_one_letter_code
_entity_poly.pdbx_strand_id
1 'polypeptide(L)'
;IIDGAIAINLDTKIKEGYKYIVEHYNPGDDIWLFGFSRGAYTVRCIIKISHLSKLTNVVDHAYLIYHNRDRNYHPEGAGSDEFKKKFSHPDSKKPVIKFLGLWDTVGAHGLP
;
A
#
# COMPACT_ATOMS: atom_id res chain seq x y z
N ILE A 1 23.77 8.64 6.44
CA ILE A 1 22.87 9.73 6.89
C ILE A 1 21.87 10.11 5.79
N ILE A 2 22.33 10.41 4.56
CA ILE A 2 21.46 10.80 3.43
C ILE A 2 20.47 9.69 3.06
N ASP A 3 20.92 8.44 2.99
CA ASP A 3 20.09 7.28 2.61
C ASP A 3 18.93 7.03 3.60
N GLY A 4 19.20 7.13 4.90
CA GLY A 4 18.16 6.99 5.94
C GLY A 4 17.11 8.11 5.92
N ALA A 5 17.51 9.35 5.62
CA ALA A 5 16.55 10.46 5.49
C ALA A 5 15.64 10.29 4.26
N ILE A 6 16.16 9.73 3.18
CA ILE A 6 15.39 9.41 1.97
C ILE A 6 14.38 8.27 2.25
N ALA A 7 14.80 7.23 2.97
CA ALA A 7 13.93 6.12 3.36
C ALA A 7 12.79 6.59 4.29
N ILE A 8 13.09 7.39 5.31
CA ILE A 8 12.06 7.95 6.21
C ILE A 8 11.05 8.79 5.41
N ASN A 9 11.50 9.59 4.46
CA ASN A 9 10.62 10.39 3.61
C ASN A 9 9.70 9.52 2.73
N LEU A 10 10.19 8.36 2.30
CA LEU A 10 9.44 7.42 1.46
C LEU A 10 8.35 6.71 2.26
N ASP A 11 8.68 6.22 3.46
CA ASP A 11 7.75 5.57 4.36
C ASP A 11 6.58 6.50 4.73
N THR A 12 6.89 7.76 5.03
CA THR A 12 5.87 8.81 5.27
C THR A 12 4.96 8.97 4.06
N LYS A 13 5.51 9.09 2.84
CA LYS A 13 4.71 9.25 1.62
C LYS A 13 3.82 8.05 1.31
N ILE A 14 4.29 6.84 1.59
CA ILE A 14 3.49 5.60 1.42
C ILE A 14 2.30 5.63 2.38
N LYS A 15 2.54 5.94 3.66
CA LYS A 15 1.49 6.00 4.68
C LYS A 15 0.47 7.12 4.40
N GLU A 16 0.93 8.29 4.01
CA GLU A 16 0.07 9.43 3.64
C GLU A 16 -0.79 9.09 2.42
N GLY A 17 -0.19 8.52 1.37
CA GLY A 17 -0.93 8.11 0.18
C GLY A 17 -1.96 7.02 0.47
N TYR A 18 -1.60 6.00 1.25
CA TYR A 18 -2.54 4.96 1.66
C TYR A 18 -3.66 5.51 2.55
N LYS A 19 -3.34 6.38 3.52
CA LYS A 19 -4.32 7.06 4.36
C LYS A 19 -5.31 7.87 3.54
N TYR A 20 -4.82 8.62 2.54
CA TYR A 20 -5.68 9.39 1.65
C TYR A 20 -6.70 8.49 0.94
N ILE A 21 -6.27 7.33 0.43
CA ILE A 21 -7.18 6.38 -0.21
C ILE A 21 -8.23 5.86 0.79
N VAL A 22 -7.80 5.45 1.99
CA VAL A 22 -8.72 4.97 3.05
C VAL A 22 -9.74 6.02 3.46
N GLU A 23 -9.35 7.30 3.54
CA GLU A 23 -10.22 8.41 3.95
C GLU A 23 -11.30 8.75 2.91
N HIS A 24 -11.01 8.53 1.63
CA HIS A 24 -11.86 9.02 0.53
C HIS A 24 -12.56 7.90 -0.25
N TYR A 25 -12.16 6.65 -0.04
CA TYR A 25 -12.78 5.52 -0.73
C TYR A 25 -14.14 5.15 -0.15
N ASN A 26 -15.12 5.00 -1.04
CA ASN A 26 -16.39 4.35 -0.74
C ASN A 26 -16.50 3.01 -1.50
N PRO A 27 -17.20 2.02 -0.94
CA PRO A 27 -17.42 0.75 -1.62
C PRO A 27 -18.02 0.93 -3.02
N GLY A 28 -17.26 0.52 -4.04
CA GLY A 28 -17.66 0.61 -5.44
C GLY A 28 -16.95 1.71 -6.23
N ASP A 29 -16.16 2.55 -5.58
CA ASP A 29 -15.32 3.54 -6.26
C ASP A 29 -14.20 2.86 -7.05
N ASP A 30 -13.87 3.45 -8.20
CA ASP A 30 -12.72 3.04 -8.98
C ASP A 30 -11.49 3.83 -8.54
N ILE A 31 -10.40 3.13 -8.20
CA ILE A 31 -9.12 3.76 -7.85
C ILE A 31 -8.22 3.79 -9.09
N TRP A 32 -7.69 4.97 -9.39
CA TRP A 32 -6.74 5.20 -10.48
C TRP A 32 -5.44 5.72 -9.88
N LEU A 33 -4.35 4.97 -10.06
CA LEU A 33 -3.06 5.31 -9.49
C LEU A 33 -2.07 5.66 -10.59
N PHE A 34 -1.33 6.75 -10.37
CA PHE A 34 -0.32 7.24 -11.31
C PHE A 34 0.99 7.50 -10.58
N GLY A 35 2.11 7.13 -11.18
CA GLY A 35 3.42 7.38 -10.61
C GLY A 35 4.52 7.49 -11.65
N PHE A 36 5.49 8.36 -11.39
CA PHE A 36 6.68 8.55 -12.21
C PHE A 36 7.93 8.43 -11.33
N SER A 37 8.98 7.74 -11.80
CA SER A 37 10.25 7.58 -11.09
C SER A 37 10.04 7.06 -9.65
N ARG A 38 10.50 7.78 -8.62
CA ARG A 38 10.27 7.46 -7.20
C ARG A 38 8.78 7.41 -6.82
N GLY A 39 7.94 8.20 -7.48
CA GLY A 39 6.49 8.16 -7.29
C GLY A 39 5.90 6.83 -7.76
N ALA A 40 6.47 6.25 -8.82
CA ALA A 40 6.03 4.93 -9.29
C ALA A 40 6.36 3.82 -8.29
N TYR A 41 7.52 3.89 -7.63
CA TYR A 41 7.85 2.98 -6.53
C TYR A 41 6.88 3.14 -5.35
N THR A 42 6.60 4.39 -4.96
CA THR A 42 5.65 4.71 -3.87
C THR A 42 4.28 4.10 -4.13
N VAL A 43 3.75 4.28 -5.34
CA VAL A 43 2.46 3.70 -5.75
C VAL A 43 2.49 2.17 -5.69
N ARG A 44 3.57 1.51 -6.14
CA ARG A 44 3.70 0.05 -6.02
C ARG A 44 3.66 -0.41 -4.56
N CYS A 45 4.31 0.30 -3.65
CA CYS A 45 4.25 0.00 -2.22
C CYS A 45 2.84 0.15 -1.66
N ILE A 46 2.13 1.21 -2.02
CA ILE A 46 0.74 1.43 -1.60
C ILE A 46 -0.17 0.28 -2.05
N ILE A 47 0.00 -0.21 -3.28
CA ILE A 47 -0.79 -1.34 -3.80
C ILE A 47 -0.47 -2.65 -3.08
N LYS A 48 0.78 -2.81 -2.63
CA LYS A 48 1.22 -3.97 -1.84
C LYS A 48 0.70 -3.94 -0.41
N ILE A 49 0.33 -2.77 0.12
CA ILE A 49 -0.46 -2.70 1.36
C ILE A 49 -1.81 -3.31 1.03
N SER A 50 -1.92 -4.59 1.38
CA SER A 50 -2.99 -5.43 0.89
C SER A 50 -4.31 -4.94 1.48
N HIS A 51 -5.30 -4.72 0.62
CA HIS A 51 -6.71 -4.46 0.94
C HIS A 51 -6.99 -3.09 1.54
N LEU A 52 -8.12 -2.55 1.10
CA LEU A 52 -8.54 -1.22 1.47
C LEU A 52 -9.19 -1.25 2.85
N SER A 53 -8.45 -0.74 3.83
CA SER A 53 -8.95 -0.61 5.21
C SER A 53 -10.16 0.32 5.26
N LYS A 54 -11.10 0.02 6.16
CA LYS A 54 -12.27 0.88 6.47
C LYS A 54 -11.94 2.00 7.45
N LEU A 55 -10.82 1.86 8.14
CA LEU A 55 -10.45 2.71 9.29
C LEU A 55 -9.09 3.36 9.03
N THR A 56 -9.00 4.65 9.30
CA THR A 56 -7.78 5.44 9.10
C THR A 56 -6.74 5.19 10.19
N ASN A 57 -7.17 4.79 11.39
CA ASN A 57 -6.29 4.52 12.52
C ASN A 57 -5.51 3.20 12.39
N VAL A 58 -5.79 2.37 11.38
CA VAL A 58 -5.05 1.13 11.12
C VAL A 58 -3.96 1.28 10.05
N VAL A 59 -3.75 2.48 9.51
CA VAL A 59 -2.75 2.76 8.46
C VAL A 59 -1.35 2.31 8.88
N ASP A 60 -0.92 2.65 10.11
CA ASP A 60 0.40 2.23 10.60
C ASP A 60 0.50 0.71 10.75
N HIS A 61 -0.57 0.06 11.21
CA HIS A 61 -0.60 -1.41 11.34
C HIS A 61 -0.57 -2.09 9.97
N ALA A 62 -1.33 -1.59 8.99
CA ALA A 62 -1.31 -2.07 7.62
C ALA A 62 0.09 -1.93 6.99
N TYR A 63 0.75 -0.79 7.24
CA TYR A 63 2.13 -0.57 6.81
C TYR A 63 3.12 -1.54 7.48
N LEU A 64 2.97 -1.81 8.77
CA LEU A 64 3.82 -2.75 9.50
C LEU A 64 3.66 -4.18 8.97
N ILE A 65 2.44 -4.61 8.65
CA ILE A 65 2.18 -5.91 8.01
C ILE A 65 2.89 -5.97 6.65
N TYR A 66 2.74 -4.93 5.83
CA TYR A 66 3.41 -4.82 4.54
C TYR A 66 4.95 -4.89 4.66
N HIS A 67 5.54 -4.23 5.65
CA HIS A 67 7.00 -4.18 5.83
C HIS A 67 7.56 -5.44 6.51
N ASN A 68 6.69 -6.30 7.05
CA ASN A 68 7.11 -7.51 7.74
C ASN A 68 7.52 -8.60 6.74
N ARG A 69 8.71 -9.18 6.93
CA ARG A 69 9.26 -10.23 6.05
C ARG A 69 8.92 -11.65 6.49
N ASP A 70 8.24 -11.81 7.62
CA ASP A 70 7.72 -13.09 8.05
C ASP A 70 6.65 -13.56 7.05
N ARG A 71 6.75 -14.83 6.63
CA ARG A 71 5.83 -15.50 5.71
C ARG A 71 4.36 -15.41 6.16
N ASN A 72 4.11 -15.30 7.46
CA ASN A 72 2.78 -15.10 8.03
C ASN A 72 2.13 -13.78 7.57
N TYR A 73 2.93 -12.76 7.29
CA TYR A 73 2.48 -11.44 6.82
C TYR A 73 2.74 -11.22 5.33
N HIS A 74 3.14 -12.26 4.60
CA HIS A 74 3.06 -12.27 3.13
C HIS A 74 1.60 -11.96 2.70
N PRO A 75 1.33 -11.40 1.51
CA PRO A 75 -0.04 -11.10 1.06
C PRO A 75 -1.03 -12.29 1.08
N GLU A 76 -0.51 -13.51 1.05
CA GLU A 76 -1.22 -14.79 1.13
C GLU A 76 -1.01 -15.52 2.47
N GLY A 77 -0.39 -14.86 3.45
CA GLY A 77 -0.13 -15.38 4.78
C GLY A 77 -1.33 -15.20 5.71
N ALA A 78 -1.43 -16.07 6.71
CA ALA A 78 -2.56 -16.09 7.64
C ALA A 78 -2.75 -14.77 8.42
N GLY A 79 -1.65 -14.10 8.79
CA GLY A 79 -1.70 -12.81 9.51
C GLY A 79 -2.26 -11.68 8.63
N SER A 80 -1.89 -11.67 7.35
CA SER A 80 -2.45 -10.75 6.37
C SER A 80 -3.95 -11.02 6.15
N ASP A 81 -4.34 -12.27 6.05
CA ASP A 81 -5.75 -12.65 5.88
C ASP A 81 -6.62 -12.30 7.08
N GLU A 82 -6.10 -12.45 8.31
CA GLU A 82 -6.79 -12.02 9.52
C GLU A 82 -7.00 -10.50 9.53
N PHE A 83 -5.95 -9.74 9.20
CA PHE A 83 -6.05 -8.29 9.10
C PHE A 83 -7.11 -7.86 8.08
N LYS A 84 -7.13 -8.47 6.90
CA LYS A 84 -8.14 -8.21 5.86
C LYS A 84 -9.55 -8.40 6.37
N LYS A 85 -9.84 -9.57 6.94
CA LYS A 85 -11.17 -9.94 7.44
C LYS A 85 -11.66 -8.95 8.49
N LYS A 86 -10.74 -8.48 9.34
CA LYS A 86 -11.07 -7.60 10.47
C LYS A 86 -11.24 -6.14 10.06
N PHE A 87 -10.37 -5.62 9.19
CA PHE A 87 -10.25 -4.18 8.97
C PHE A 87 -10.59 -3.70 7.56
N SER A 88 -10.69 -4.58 6.58
CA SER A 88 -10.87 -4.18 5.17
C SER A 88 -12.33 -4.21 4.72
N HIS A 89 -12.62 -3.48 3.64
CA HIS A 89 -13.85 -3.65 2.87
C HIS A 89 -14.03 -5.12 2.44
N PRO A 90 -15.26 -5.65 2.42
CA PRO A 90 -15.51 -6.98 1.88
C PRO A 90 -14.97 -7.07 0.46
N ASP A 91 -14.52 -8.26 0.08
CA ASP A 91 -14.00 -8.48 -1.27
C ASP A 91 -15.03 -8.04 -2.30
N SER A 92 -14.64 -7.06 -3.11
CA SER A 92 -15.46 -6.60 -4.22
C SER A 92 -15.39 -7.62 -5.35
N LYS A 93 -16.53 -7.88 -5.99
CA LYS A 93 -16.57 -8.68 -7.23
C LYS A 93 -15.80 -8.02 -8.39
N LYS A 94 -15.47 -6.73 -8.26
CA LYS A 94 -14.72 -5.95 -9.22
C LYS A 94 -13.37 -5.53 -8.61
N PRO A 95 -12.28 -5.49 -9.40
CA PRO A 95 -11.02 -4.96 -8.93
C PRO A 95 -11.20 -3.48 -8.54
N VAL A 96 -10.79 -3.13 -7.31
CA VAL A 96 -10.91 -1.77 -6.79
C VAL A 96 -9.92 -0.82 -7.49
N ILE A 97 -8.71 -1.30 -7.80
CA ILE A 97 -7.75 -0.57 -8.62
C ILE A 97 -8.11 -0.80 -10.08
N LYS A 98 -8.64 0.23 -10.73
CA LYS A 98 -9.10 0.19 -12.11
C LYS A 98 -7.97 0.42 -13.11
N PHE A 99 -7.01 1.27 -12.74
CA PHE A 99 -5.89 1.62 -13.59
C PHE A 99 -4.64 1.90 -12.77
N LEU A 100 -3.50 1.47 -13.33
CA LEU A 100 -2.17 1.68 -12.76
C LEU A 100 -1.24 2.21 -13.85
N GLY A 101 -1.03 3.53 -13.87
CA GLY A 101 -0.13 4.21 -14.80
C GLY A 101 1.22 4.48 -14.16
N LEU A 102 2.20 3.63 -14.43
CA LEU A 102 3.55 3.77 -13.87
C LEU A 102 4.57 4.00 -14.99
N TRP A 103 5.36 5.08 -14.87
CA TRP A 103 6.39 5.44 -15.84
C TRP A 103 7.77 5.54 -15.20
N ASP A 104 8.79 5.18 -15.99
CA ASP A 104 10.21 5.31 -15.65
C ASP A 104 10.52 4.78 -14.24
N THR A 105 10.03 3.58 -13.92
CA THR A 105 10.28 3.00 -12.60
C THR A 105 11.76 2.65 -12.54
N VAL A 106 12.55 3.48 -11.87
CA VAL A 106 13.91 3.08 -11.51
C VAL A 106 13.78 1.78 -10.71
N GLY A 107 14.34 0.70 -11.24
CA GLY A 107 14.68 -0.44 -10.41
C GLY A 107 15.70 0.09 -9.42
N ALA A 108 15.26 0.49 -8.23
CA ALA A 108 16.15 0.77 -7.13
C ALA A 108 16.84 -0.57 -6.83
N HIS A 109 17.97 -0.81 -7.48
CA HIS A 109 18.95 -1.78 -7.04
C HIS A 109 19.25 -1.43 -5.58
N GLY A 110 18.59 -2.12 -4.64
CA GLY A 110 18.85 -1.93 -3.21
C GLY A 110 17.65 -1.67 -2.30
N LEU A 111 16.41 -2.00 -2.66
CA LEU A 111 15.38 -2.22 -1.64
C LEU A 111 14.83 -3.66 -1.80
N PRO A 112 14.81 -4.44 -0.71
CA PRO A 112 14.72 -5.90 -0.72
C PRO A 112 13.37 -6.46 -1.19
#